data_AF-A0A8X7QPC9-F1
#
_entry.id   AF-A0A8X7QPC9-F1
#
_cell.length_a   1.000
_cell.length_b   1.000
_cell.length_c   1.000
_cell.angle_alpha   90.00
_cell.angle_beta   90.00
_cell.angle_gamma   90.00
#
_symmetry.space_group_name_H-M   'P 1'
#
loop_
_entity.id
_entity.type
_entity.pdbx_description
1 polymer ?
#
loop_
_entity_poly.entity_id
_entity_poly.type
_entity_poly.pdbx_seq_one_letter_code
_entity_poly.pdbx_strand_id
1 'polypeptide(L)'
;MGGMLYKLFASASLLTLGLYHLVCTFFHVLKSPQSYAAKPFYPLPRVSGNNNRLQKLPLIILILSLSVAFLHQTLISFYSDPLVKGSTPVHRFSSLNSAAVFLLFLLVSVYLLLSESASSLVPLPSDLLFALASGGFFLHYSAATASASIQTSDLQAHCDSLSARVSALCSLLCLLLACRPRLFVADAALAASVCLQGLWQLQTGLSLYVDGFIPEGCHRLLDVSGGVEGSTQCDIQESKLRAVSVLDLMFTVHVVLVVILLFVTYTMVAMAAGVRRTGSYEALPNNSSDSSNHIQMKSLTGTQA
;
A
#
# COMPACT_ATOMS: atom_id res chain seq x y z
N MET A 1 10.39 6.82 -22.63
CA MET A 1 10.09 5.42 -22.22
C MET A 1 10.33 5.15 -20.72
N GLY A 2 11.27 5.84 -20.07
CA GLY A 2 11.55 5.67 -18.63
C GLY A 2 10.33 5.92 -17.73
N GLY A 3 9.45 6.85 -18.13
CA GLY A 3 8.21 7.17 -17.42
C GLY A 3 7.26 5.98 -17.18
N MET A 4 7.07 5.12 -18.18
CA MET A 4 6.21 3.95 -18.05
C MET A 4 6.86 2.88 -17.17
N LEU A 5 8.16 2.67 -17.34
CA LEU A 5 8.93 1.64 -16.61
C LEU A 5 8.91 1.88 -15.10
N TYR A 6 9.10 3.13 -14.64
CA TYR A 6 9.07 3.42 -13.20
C TYR A 6 7.66 3.23 -12.62
N LYS A 7 6.60 3.64 -13.34
CA LYS A 7 5.21 3.43 -12.91
C LYS A 7 4.85 1.95 -12.81
N LEU A 8 5.25 1.14 -13.79
CA LEU A 8 5.07 -0.31 -13.78
C LEU A 8 5.78 -0.96 -12.59
N PHE A 9 7.02 -0.57 -12.34
CA PHE A 9 7.81 -1.13 -11.26
C PHE A 9 7.26 -0.74 -9.88
N ALA A 10 6.84 0.51 -9.71
CA ALA A 10 6.16 1.00 -8.50
C ALA A 10 4.81 0.29 -8.28
N SER A 11 4.03 0.07 -9.34
CA SER A 11 2.77 -0.69 -9.25
C SER A 11 3.03 -2.11 -8.76
N ALA A 12 3.99 -2.82 -9.37
CA ALA A 12 4.28 -4.21 -9.02
C ALA A 12 4.75 -4.33 -7.56
N SER A 13 5.63 -3.43 -7.10
CA SER A 13 6.13 -3.46 -5.72
C SER A 13 5.04 -3.13 -4.70
N LEU A 14 4.22 -2.10 -4.94
CA LEU A 14 3.14 -1.72 -4.02
C LEU A 14 2.03 -2.76 -3.97
N LEU A 15 1.65 -3.34 -5.11
CA LEU A 15 0.59 -4.36 -5.17
C LEU A 15 1.03 -5.65 -4.46
N THR A 16 2.26 -6.12 -4.73
CA THR A 16 2.80 -7.31 -4.06
C THR A 16 2.96 -7.09 -2.56
N LEU A 17 3.48 -5.93 -2.14
CA LEU A 17 3.63 -5.59 -0.73
C LEU A 17 2.27 -5.49 -0.02
N GLY A 18 1.31 -4.76 -0.60
CA GLY A 18 -0.01 -4.58 -0.01
C GLY A 18 -0.78 -5.90 0.11
N LEU A 19 -0.75 -6.74 -0.93
CA LEU A 19 -1.46 -8.02 -0.92
C LEU A 19 -0.82 -8.99 0.10
N TYR A 20 0.51 -9.02 0.16
CA TYR A 20 1.23 -9.83 1.11
C TYR A 20 0.98 -9.37 2.56
N HIS A 21 1.02 -8.06 2.82
CA HIS A 21 0.70 -7.49 4.12
C HIS A 21 -0.73 -7.88 4.53
N LEU A 22 -1.69 -7.73 3.62
CA LEU A 22 -3.09 -8.05 3.86
C LEU A 22 -3.30 -9.53 4.25
N VAL A 23 -2.68 -10.45 3.50
CA VAL A 23 -2.72 -11.89 3.80
C VAL A 23 -2.13 -12.19 5.18
N CYS A 24 -0.97 -11.61 5.50
CA CYS A 24 -0.33 -11.77 6.81
C CYS A 24 -1.20 -11.25 7.96
N THR A 25 -1.80 -10.08 7.79
CA THR A 25 -2.69 -9.49 8.80
C THR A 25 -3.89 -10.41 9.05
N PHE A 26 -4.55 -10.92 8.01
CA PHE A 26 -5.67 -11.85 8.17
C PHE A 26 -5.26 -13.15 8.85
N PHE A 27 -4.12 -13.74 8.50
CA PHE A 27 -3.62 -14.94 9.16
C PHE A 27 -3.39 -14.72 10.65
N HIS A 28 -2.82 -13.56 11.01
CA HIS A 28 -2.50 -13.24 12.39
C HIS A 28 -3.78 -13.01 13.23
N VAL A 29 -4.77 -12.31 12.67
CA VAL A 29 -6.06 -12.09 13.35
C VAL A 29 -6.84 -13.37 13.53
N LEU A 30 -6.89 -14.23 12.52
CA LEU A 30 -7.62 -15.49 12.60
C LEU A 30 -6.96 -16.49 13.57
N LYS A 31 -5.62 -16.49 13.66
CA LYS A 31 -4.89 -17.39 14.56
C LYS A 31 -4.88 -16.93 16.02
N SER A 32 -4.80 -15.63 16.27
CA SER A 32 -4.66 -15.08 17.62
C SER A 32 -5.25 -13.68 17.75
N PRO A 33 -6.59 -13.55 17.86
CA PRO A 33 -7.27 -12.25 17.87
C PRO A 33 -6.96 -11.42 19.14
N GLN A 34 -6.77 -12.08 20.29
CA GLN A 34 -6.54 -11.43 21.60
C GLN A 34 -5.15 -10.77 21.71
N SER A 35 -4.15 -11.26 20.99
CA SER A 35 -2.78 -10.76 21.03
C SER A 35 -2.39 -9.96 19.79
N TYR A 36 -3.36 -9.59 18.95
CA TYR A 36 -3.08 -8.89 17.71
C TYR A 36 -2.56 -7.46 17.97
N ALA A 37 -1.43 -7.16 17.34
CA ALA A 37 -0.88 -5.83 17.19
C ALA A 37 -0.34 -5.68 15.77
N ALA A 38 -0.68 -4.57 15.12
CA ALA A 38 -0.20 -4.22 13.79
C ALA A 38 1.33 -4.11 13.80
N LYS A 39 1.96 -4.68 12.78
CA LYS A 39 3.41 -4.60 12.60
C LYS A 39 3.69 -3.86 11.30
N PRO A 40 4.65 -2.91 11.29
CA PRO A 40 5.00 -2.20 10.05
C PRO A 40 5.45 -3.13 8.93
N PHE A 41 6.01 -4.29 9.28
CA PHE A 41 6.49 -5.29 8.34
C PHE A 41 6.25 -6.71 8.86
N TYR A 42 5.83 -7.60 7.97
CA TYR A 42 5.70 -9.03 8.23
C TYR A 42 6.81 -9.79 7.48
N PRO A 43 7.76 -10.43 8.16
CA PRO A 43 8.76 -11.24 7.48
C PRO A 43 8.14 -12.46 6.78
N LEU A 44 8.65 -12.83 5.61
CA LEU A 44 8.17 -14.01 4.88
C LEU A 44 8.29 -15.28 5.74
N PRO A 45 7.31 -16.21 5.68
CA PRO A 45 7.38 -17.46 6.41
C PRO A 45 8.68 -18.20 6.06
N ARG A 46 9.38 -18.73 7.07
CA ARG A 46 10.56 -19.57 6.85
C ARG A 46 10.15 -20.84 6.11
N VAL A 47 10.39 -20.87 4.80
CA VAL A 47 10.37 -22.12 4.03
C VAL A 47 11.67 -22.85 4.35
N SER A 48 11.54 -24.10 4.83
CA SER A 48 12.62 -24.99 5.29
C SER A 48 13.94 -24.82 4.52
N GLY A 49 14.86 -24.03 5.09
CA GLY A 49 16.15 -23.65 4.52
C GLY A 49 16.65 -22.35 5.15
N ASN A 50 17.94 -22.30 5.55
CA ASN A 50 18.56 -21.22 6.33
C ASN A 50 18.76 -19.89 5.57
N ASN A 51 17.87 -19.56 4.63
CA ASN A 51 18.04 -18.44 3.71
C ASN A 51 17.36 -17.17 4.25
N ASN A 52 18.02 -16.49 5.19
CA ASN A 52 17.58 -15.22 5.78
C ASN A 52 17.30 -14.10 4.74
N ARG A 53 17.79 -14.25 3.49
CA ARG A 53 17.55 -13.29 2.40
C ARG A 53 16.13 -13.37 1.82
N LEU A 54 15.53 -14.56 1.75
CA LEU A 54 14.17 -14.73 1.25
C LEU A 54 13.15 -14.09 2.22
N GLN A 55 13.44 -14.10 3.51
CA GLN A 55 12.60 -13.49 4.54
C GLN A 55 12.39 -11.96 4.34
N LYS A 56 13.39 -11.31 3.74
CA LYS A 56 13.48 -9.85 3.55
C LYS A 56 13.12 -9.40 2.12
N LEU A 57 12.71 -10.33 1.27
CA LEU A 57 12.43 -10.09 -0.15
C LEU A 57 11.42 -8.96 -0.41
N PRO A 58 10.25 -8.86 0.27
CA PRO A 58 9.30 -7.76 0.01
C PRO A 58 9.90 -6.39 0.35
N LEU A 59 10.73 -6.30 1.39
CA LEU A 59 11.41 -5.06 1.77
C LEU A 59 12.51 -4.70 0.76
N ILE A 60 13.26 -5.68 0.26
CA ILE A 60 14.28 -5.48 -0.78
C ILE A 60 13.64 -5.00 -2.09
N ILE A 61 12.52 -5.59 -2.50
CA ILE A 61 11.76 -5.18 -3.70
C ILE A 61 11.27 -3.74 -3.53
N LEU A 62 10.74 -3.38 -2.35
CA LEU A 62 10.31 -2.01 -2.05
C LEU A 62 11.48 -1.03 -2.18
N ILE A 63 12.63 -1.32 -1.56
CA ILE A 63 13.83 -0.46 -1.62
C ILE A 63 14.30 -0.28 -3.07
N LEU A 64 14.32 -1.35 -3.86
CA LEU A 64 14.68 -1.27 -5.28
C LEU A 64 13.68 -0.39 -6.04
N SER A 65 12.37 -0.50 -5.76
CA SER A 65 11.35 0.35 -6.41
C SER A 65 11.47 1.82 -6.04
N LEU A 66 11.76 2.11 -4.78
CA LEU A 66 11.98 3.47 -4.31
C LEU A 66 13.27 4.06 -4.89
N SER A 67 14.34 3.26 -5.04
CA SER A 67 15.58 3.75 -5.64
C SER A 67 15.41 4.06 -7.13
N VAL A 68 14.69 3.22 -7.89
CA VAL A 68 14.35 3.50 -9.29
C VAL A 68 13.48 4.76 -9.41
N ALA A 69 12.49 4.94 -8.53
CA ALA A 69 11.65 6.14 -8.52
C ALA A 69 12.45 7.41 -8.19
N PHE A 70 13.34 7.34 -7.20
CA PHE A 70 14.24 8.43 -6.83
C PHE A 70 15.19 8.80 -7.96
N LEU A 71 15.84 7.81 -8.58
CA LEU A 71 16.73 8.01 -9.73
C LEU A 71 15.98 8.63 -10.91
N HIS A 72 14.77 8.15 -11.21
CA HIS A 72 13.97 8.71 -12.29
C HIS A 72 13.63 10.20 -12.06
N GLN A 73 13.15 10.55 -10.87
CA GLN A 73 12.78 11.95 -10.55
C GLN A 73 14.00 12.88 -10.48
N THR A 74 15.14 12.41 -9.99
CA THR A 74 16.38 13.19 -9.97
C THR A 74 16.94 13.39 -11.37
N LEU A 75 16.97 12.35 -12.21
CA LEU A 75 17.43 12.47 -13.60
C LEU A 75 16.59 13.49 -14.38
N ILE A 76 15.26 13.46 -14.26
CA ILE A 76 14.38 14.46 -14.89
C ILE A 76 14.71 15.89 -14.41
N SER A 77 15.02 16.04 -13.12
CA SER A 77 15.34 17.33 -12.53
C SER A 77 16.69 17.91 -13.03
N PHE A 78 17.66 17.05 -13.34
CA PHE A 78 19.03 17.43 -13.72
C PHE A 78 19.33 17.40 -15.24
N TYR A 79 18.50 16.75 -16.07
CA TYR A 79 18.80 16.49 -17.49
C TYR A 79 18.85 17.74 -18.40
N SER A 80 18.56 18.95 -17.91
CA SER A 80 18.58 20.16 -18.76
C SER A 80 19.42 21.29 -18.16
N ASP A 81 20.54 21.58 -18.83
CA ASP A 81 21.60 22.53 -18.45
C ASP A 81 21.05 23.85 -17.88
N PRO A 82 21.10 24.03 -16.55
CA PRO A 82 20.65 25.27 -15.91
C PRO A 82 21.57 26.46 -16.21
N LEU A 83 22.80 26.21 -16.69
CA LEU A 83 23.79 27.24 -17.00
C LEU A 83 23.49 28.02 -18.29
N VAL A 84 22.68 27.49 -19.20
CA VAL A 84 22.46 28.09 -20.53
C VAL A 84 21.19 28.95 -20.59
N LYS A 85 20.18 28.71 -19.73
CA LYS A 85 18.84 29.29 -19.89
C LYS A 85 18.37 30.23 -18.77
N GLY A 86 19.12 30.36 -17.68
CA GLY A 86 18.93 31.41 -16.65
C GLY A 86 17.59 31.40 -15.88
N SER A 87 16.68 30.45 -16.17
CA SER A 87 15.38 30.31 -15.53
C SER A 87 15.10 28.83 -15.26
N THR A 88 14.82 28.48 -14.01
CA THR A 88 14.44 27.13 -13.60
C THR A 88 12.92 26.97 -13.74
N PRO A 89 12.44 26.12 -14.66
CA PRO A 89 11.00 25.93 -14.81
C PRO A 89 10.40 25.21 -13.59
N VAL A 90 9.22 25.65 -13.16
CA VAL A 90 8.56 25.26 -11.90
C VAL A 90 8.36 23.74 -11.77
N HIS A 91 8.20 23.02 -12.88
CA HIS A 91 8.08 21.55 -12.89
C HIS A 91 9.31 20.84 -12.29
N ARG A 92 10.51 21.44 -12.33
CA ARG A 92 11.74 20.84 -11.77
C ARG A 92 11.75 20.84 -10.25
N PHE A 93 11.22 21.89 -9.62
CA PHE A 93 11.10 21.93 -8.17
C PHE A 93 10.06 20.92 -7.69
N SER A 94 9.00 20.70 -8.46
CA SER A 94 8.01 19.67 -8.17
C SER A 94 8.59 18.26 -8.26
N SER A 95 9.39 17.96 -9.29
CA SER A 95 10.07 16.66 -9.41
C SER A 95 11.11 16.45 -8.31
N LEU A 96 11.85 17.48 -7.92
CA LEU A 96 12.80 17.41 -6.81
C LEU A 96 12.09 17.21 -5.47
N ASN A 97 10.94 17.86 -5.26
CA ASN A 97 10.12 17.64 -4.06
C ASN A 97 9.62 16.19 -4.00
N SER A 98 9.13 15.64 -5.11
CA SER A 98 8.76 14.22 -5.21
C SER A 98 9.95 13.28 -4.94
N ALA A 99 11.14 13.61 -5.46
CA ALA A 99 12.36 12.86 -5.19
C ALA A 99 12.73 12.87 -3.70
N ALA A 100 12.61 14.01 -3.01
CA ALA A 100 12.85 14.11 -1.58
C ALA A 100 11.90 13.23 -0.76
N VAL A 101 10.62 13.15 -1.16
CA VAL A 101 9.64 12.25 -0.54
C VAL A 101 10.02 10.78 -0.74
N PHE A 102 10.42 10.37 -1.95
CA PHE A 102 10.88 9.00 -2.20
C PHE A 102 12.16 8.66 -1.44
N LEU A 103 13.09 9.62 -1.31
CA LEU A 103 14.28 9.47 -0.49
C LEU A 103 13.93 9.24 0.98
N LEU A 104 12.94 9.96 1.52
CA LEU A 104 12.47 9.74 2.89
C LEU A 104 11.93 8.31 3.09
N PHE A 105 11.07 7.83 2.19
CA PHE A 105 10.58 6.44 2.24
C PHE A 105 11.70 5.42 2.09
N LEU A 106 12.70 5.71 1.25
CA LEU A 106 13.88 4.86 1.07
C LEU A 106 14.69 4.78 2.36
N LEU A 107 14.96 5.91 3.02
CA LEU A 107 15.70 5.96 4.29
C LEU A 107 14.98 5.17 5.38
N VAL A 108 13.66 5.33 5.51
CA VAL A 108 12.85 4.56 6.49
C VAL A 108 12.91 3.06 6.18
N SER A 109 12.78 2.67 4.90
CA SER A 109 12.82 1.26 4.48
C SER A 109 14.20 0.62 4.68
N VAL A 110 15.27 1.36 4.39
CA VAL A 110 16.66 0.93 4.63
C VAL A 110 16.93 0.80 6.11
N TYR A 111 16.47 1.75 6.93
CA TYR A 111 16.59 1.68 8.38
C TYR A 111 15.88 0.44 8.95
N LEU A 112 14.67 0.12 8.48
CA LEU A 112 13.95 -1.12 8.83
C LEU A 112 14.78 -2.37 8.46
N LEU A 113 15.37 -2.39 7.26
CA LEU A 113 16.18 -3.52 6.81
C LEU A 113 17.43 -3.69 7.69
N LEU A 114 18.09 -2.59 8.07
CA LEU A 114 19.27 -2.60 8.93
C LEU A 114 18.93 -3.03 10.35
N SER A 115 17.83 -2.52 10.93
CA SER A 115 17.37 -2.91 12.27
C SER A 115 17.07 -4.41 12.38
N GLU A 116 16.59 -5.04 11.30
CA GLU A 116 16.34 -6.49 11.22
C GLU A 116 17.60 -7.31 10.86
N SER A 117 18.70 -6.67 10.48
CA SER A 117 19.92 -7.35 10.03
C SER A 117 21.08 -7.22 11.02
N ALA A 118 21.20 -6.07 11.65
CA ALA A 118 22.25 -5.75 12.59
C ALA A 118 21.69 -5.86 14.02
N SER A 119 22.16 -6.85 14.77
CA SER A 119 21.86 -7.01 16.19
C SER A 119 22.38 -5.86 17.07
N SER A 120 23.21 -4.97 16.52
CA SER A 120 23.77 -3.81 17.22
C SER A 120 22.97 -2.52 17.06
N LEU A 121 22.00 -2.46 16.13
CA LEU A 121 21.14 -1.28 15.99
C LEU A 121 19.94 -1.39 16.93
N VAL A 122 19.64 -0.31 17.64
CA VAL A 122 18.47 -0.23 18.52
C VAL A 122 17.20 -0.32 17.68
N PRO A 123 16.32 -1.32 17.89
CA PRO A 123 15.07 -1.41 17.18
C PRO A 123 14.13 -0.28 17.60
N LEU A 124 13.69 0.52 16.62
CA LEU A 124 12.71 1.58 16.83
C LEU A 124 11.36 0.96 17.23
N PRO A 125 10.60 1.59 18.17
CA PRO A 125 9.25 1.14 18.47
C PRO A 125 8.35 1.22 17.23
N SER A 126 7.45 0.24 17.08
CA SER A 126 6.50 0.16 15.97
C SER A 126 5.69 1.44 15.78
N ASP A 127 5.33 2.09 16.88
CA ASP A 127 4.47 3.27 16.89
C ASP A 127 5.17 4.48 16.25
N LEU A 128 6.49 4.61 16.46
CA LEU A 128 7.29 5.65 15.82
C LEU A 128 7.46 5.38 14.32
N LEU A 129 7.59 4.13 13.91
CA LEU A 129 7.65 3.76 12.49
C LEU A 129 6.33 4.06 11.78
N PHE A 130 5.19 3.79 12.42
CA PHE A 130 3.88 4.19 11.89
C PHE A 130 3.70 5.71 11.86
N ALA A 131 4.21 6.45 12.85
CA ALA A 131 4.19 7.91 12.84
C ALA A 131 5.07 8.49 11.72
N LEU A 132 6.26 7.94 11.50
CA LEU A 132 7.15 8.32 10.38
C LEU A 132 6.50 8.00 9.03
N ALA A 133 5.86 6.83 8.90
CA ALA A 133 5.11 6.47 7.70
C ALA A 133 3.94 7.44 7.46
N SER A 134 3.20 7.82 8.51
CA SER A 134 2.13 8.82 8.43
C SER A 134 2.65 10.17 7.92
N GLY A 135 3.76 10.66 8.46
CA GLY A 135 4.44 11.87 7.98
C GLY A 135 4.91 11.76 6.54
N GLY A 136 5.48 10.62 6.15
CA GLY A 136 5.90 10.36 4.76
C GLY A 136 4.73 10.38 3.77
N PHE A 137 3.61 9.73 4.10
CA PHE A 137 2.40 9.75 3.26
C PHE A 137 1.76 11.14 3.20
N PHE A 138 1.82 11.91 4.28
CA PHE A 138 1.36 13.29 4.29
C PHE A 138 2.22 14.19 3.40
N LEU A 139 3.55 14.02 3.43
CA LEU A 139 4.46 14.72 2.52
C LEU A 139 4.25 14.30 1.06
N HIS A 140 3.92 13.03 0.81
CA HIS A 140 3.53 12.58 -0.52
C HIS A 140 2.22 13.24 -0.98
N TYR A 141 1.22 13.34 -0.11
CA TYR A 141 -0.02 14.08 -0.39
C TYR A 141 0.26 15.55 -0.74
N SER A 142 1.07 16.25 0.06
CA SER A 142 1.38 17.66 -0.20
C SER A 142 2.17 17.85 -1.50
N ALA A 143 3.16 16.97 -1.75
CA ALA A 143 3.95 17.01 -2.98
C ALA A 143 3.11 16.72 -4.23
N ALA A 144 2.21 15.74 -4.18
CA ALA A 144 1.33 15.38 -5.28
C ALA A 144 0.23 16.44 -5.53
N THR A 145 -0.26 17.10 -4.47
CA THR A 145 -1.21 18.21 -4.60
C THR A 145 -0.53 19.43 -5.22
N ALA A 146 0.69 19.73 -4.78
CA ALA A 146 1.49 20.81 -5.36
C ALA A 146 1.81 20.54 -6.83
N SER A 147 2.21 19.32 -7.20
CA SER A 147 2.46 18.94 -8.60
C SER A 147 1.21 19.11 -9.45
N ALA A 148 0.06 18.62 -8.98
CA ALA A 148 -1.22 18.76 -9.68
C ALA A 148 -1.62 20.22 -9.94
N SER A 149 -1.27 21.16 -9.04
CA SER A 149 -1.60 22.58 -9.22
C SER A 149 -0.72 23.33 -10.22
N ILE A 150 0.51 22.85 -10.43
CA ILE A 150 1.54 23.53 -11.24
C ILE A 150 1.65 22.91 -12.64
N GLN A 151 1.14 21.71 -12.80
CA GLN A 151 1.34 20.90 -14.00
C GLN A 151 0.47 21.39 -15.16
N THR A 152 1.10 21.53 -16.32
CA THR A 152 0.44 21.97 -17.57
C THR A 152 -0.41 20.87 -18.21
N SER A 153 -0.19 19.61 -17.83
CA SER A 153 -1.01 18.49 -18.30
C SER A 153 -2.17 18.25 -17.36
N ASP A 154 -3.37 18.56 -17.86
CA ASP A 154 -4.63 18.40 -17.14
C ASP A 154 -4.88 16.96 -16.69
N LEU A 155 -4.49 15.99 -17.51
CA LEU A 155 -4.72 14.58 -17.23
C LEU A 155 -3.80 14.07 -16.12
N GLN A 156 -2.51 14.43 -16.20
CA GLN A 156 -1.56 14.04 -15.16
C GLN A 156 -1.89 14.69 -13.82
N ALA A 157 -2.28 15.97 -13.84
CA ALA A 157 -2.73 16.68 -12.64
C ALA A 157 -3.91 15.97 -11.95
N HIS A 158 -4.90 15.50 -12.72
CA HIS A 158 -6.04 14.77 -12.16
C HIS A 158 -5.62 13.41 -11.58
N CYS A 159 -4.76 12.67 -12.28
CA CYS A 159 -4.21 11.40 -11.79
C CYS A 159 -3.40 11.57 -10.49
N ASP A 160 -2.56 12.60 -10.42
CA ASP A 160 -1.76 12.91 -9.24
C ASP A 160 -2.65 13.38 -8.08
N SER A 161 -3.71 14.14 -8.34
CA SER A 161 -4.71 14.54 -7.34
C SER A 161 -5.47 13.33 -6.74
N LEU A 162 -5.88 12.37 -7.58
CA LEU A 162 -6.47 11.11 -7.12
C LEU A 162 -5.48 10.31 -6.24
N SER A 163 -4.22 10.23 -6.66
CA SER A 163 -3.17 9.57 -5.89
C SER A 163 -2.87 10.28 -4.57
N ALA A 164 -2.94 11.61 -4.55
CA ALA A 164 -2.79 12.43 -3.35
C ALA A 164 -3.87 12.07 -2.33
N ARG A 165 -5.14 11.98 -2.75
CA ARG A 165 -6.26 11.58 -1.87
C ARG A 165 -6.06 10.20 -1.23
N VAL A 166 -5.59 9.21 -2.00
CA VAL A 166 -5.25 7.89 -1.47
C VAL A 166 -4.10 7.97 -0.46
N SER A 167 -3.08 8.80 -0.73
CA SER A 167 -1.96 9.02 0.18
C SER A 167 -2.38 9.69 1.49
N ALA A 168 -3.32 10.63 1.44
CA ALA A 168 -3.91 11.24 2.63
C ALA A 168 -4.65 10.20 3.50
N LEU A 169 -5.39 9.29 2.86
CA LEU A 169 -6.03 8.16 3.55
C LEU A 169 -4.99 7.25 4.22
N CYS A 170 -3.92 6.87 3.51
CA CYS A 170 -2.82 6.11 4.10
C CYS A 170 -2.19 6.81 5.31
N SER A 171 -1.97 8.13 5.22
CA SER A 171 -1.41 8.93 6.32
C SER A 171 -2.29 8.89 7.57
N LEU A 172 -3.62 9.04 7.39
CA LEU A 172 -4.60 8.96 8.48
C LEU A 172 -4.61 7.55 9.11
N LEU A 173 -4.60 6.51 8.29
CA LEU A 173 -4.60 5.11 8.77
C LEU A 173 -3.31 4.77 9.52
N CYS A 174 -2.15 5.23 9.04
CA CYS A 174 -0.88 5.10 9.76
C CYS A 174 -0.91 5.86 11.10
N LEU A 175 -1.51 7.06 11.15
CA LEU A 175 -1.64 7.83 12.39
C LEU A 175 -2.54 7.09 13.40
N LEU A 176 -3.66 6.53 12.93
CA LEU A 176 -4.54 5.71 13.75
C LEU A 176 -3.82 4.48 14.31
N LEU A 177 -2.96 3.83 13.52
CA LEU A 177 -2.14 2.70 13.96
C LEU A 177 -1.05 3.11 14.96
N ALA A 178 -0.43 4.28 14.79
CA ALA A 178 0.53 4.82 15.74
C ALA A 178 -0.13 5.10 17.12
N CYS A 179 -1.38 5.58 17.12
CA CYS A 179 -2.13 5.82 18.37
C CYS A 179 -2.76 4.55 18.95
N ARG A 180 -3.21 3.63 18.10
CA ARG A 180 -3.90 2.38 18.49
C ARG A 180 -3.45 1.21 17.61
N PRO A 181 -2.31 0.57 17.93
CA PRO A 181 -1.74 -0.51 17.11
C PRO A 181 -2.58 -1.78 17.09
N ARG A 182 -3.57 -1.93 17.99
CA ARG A 182 -4.49 -3.09 18.01
C ARG A 182 -5.66 -2.95 17.04
N LEU A 183 -5.80 -1.83 16.33
CA LEU A 183 -6.91 -1.58 15.41
C LEU A 183 -6.68 -2.30 14.06
N PHE A 184 -7.03 -3.59 14.01
CA PHE A 184 -6.93 -4.43 12.81
C PHE A 184 -7.59 -3.82 11.57
N VAL A 185 -8.77 -3.18 11.73
CA VAL A 185 -9.49 -2.59 10.60
C VAL A 185 -8.65 -1.53 9.90
N ALA A 186 -7.90 -0.74 10.67
CA ALA A 186 -7.04 0.29 10.11
C ALA A 186 -5.78 -0.30 9.44
N ASP A 187 -5.27 -1.44 9.94
CA ASP A 187 -4.15 -2.16 9.32
C ASP A 187 -4.55 -2.79 7.98
N ALA A 188 -5.70 -3.48 7.96
CA ALA A 188 -6.25 -4.06 6.73
C ALA A 188 -6.62 -2.97 5.71
N ALA A 189 -7.21 -1.86 6.16
CA ALA A 189 -7.50 -0.71 5.31
C ALA A 189 -6.23 -0.03 4.77
N LEU A 190 -5.15 0.02 5.57
CA LEU A 190 -3.86 0.56 5.12
C LEU A 190 -3.26 -0.33 4.02
N ALA A 191 -3.23 -1.64 4.22
CA ALA A 191 -2.76 -2.59 3.22
C ALA A 191 -3.59 -2.51 1.91
N ALA A 192 -4.92 -2.41 2.03
CA ALA A 192 -5.80 -2.22 0.88
C ALA A 192 -5.57 -0.88 0.17
N SER A 193 -5.33 0.20 0.91
CA SER A 193 -5.02 1.53 0.34
C SER A 193 -3.68 1.52 -0.40
N VAL A 194 -2.68 0.77 0.09
CA VAL A 194 -1.41 0.54 -0.62
C VAL A 194 -1.61 -0.26 -1.91
N CYS A 195 -2.47 -1.29 -1.91
CA CYS A 195 -2.86 -1.98 -3.15
C CYS A 195 -3.54 -1.05 -4.15
N LEU A 196 -4.48 -0.21 -3.69
CA LEU A 196 -5.16 0.78 -4.51
C LEU A 196 -4.16 1.77 -5.12
N GLN A 197 -3.22 2.26 -4.31
CA GLN A 197 -2.15 3.14 -4.78
C GLN A 197 -1.30 2.46 -5.86
N GLY A 198 -0.93 1.19 -5.68
CA GLY A 198 -0.19 0.41 -6.68
C GLY A 198 -0.94 0.29 -8.01
N LEU A 199 -2.19 -0.16 -7.96
CA LEU A 199 -3.07 -0.26 -9.14
C LEU A 199 -3.24 1.10 -9.84
N TRP A 200 -3.38 2.17 -9.06
CA TRP A 200 -3.52 3.52 -9.61
C TRP A 200 -2.24 4.01 -10.30
N GLN A 201 -1.05 3.64 -9.81
CA GLN A 201 0.20 3.94 -10.52
C GLN A 201 0.26 3.24 -11.89
N LEU A 202 -0.24 2.00 -11.99
CA LEU A 202 -0.37 1.31 -13.28
C LEU A 202 -1.33 2.04 -14.21
N GLN A 203 -2.54 2.36 -13.73
CA GLN A 203 -3.54 3.08 -14.52
C GLN A 203 -3.00 4.43 -15.02
N THR A 204 -2.33 5.18 -14.14
CA THR A 204 -1.70 6.45 -14.48
C THR A 204 -0.60 6.26 -15.54
N GLY A 205 0.20 5.19 -15.43
CA GLY A 205 1.20 4.83 -16.43
C GLY A 205 0.59 4.50 -17.80
N LEU A 206 -0.48 3.72 -17.82
CA LEU A 206 -1.19 3.36 -19.05
C LEU A 206 -1.81 4.60 -19.72
N SER A 207 -2.53 5.42 -18.95
CA SER A 207 -3.23 6.61 -19.46
C SER A 207 -2.29 7.73 -19.95
N LEU A 208 -1.04 7.77 -19.49
CA LEU A 208 -0.06 8.81 -19.91
C LEU A 208 0.93 8.33 -20.97
N TYR A 209 1.24 7.03 -21.02
CA TYR A 209 2.34 6.53 -21.86
C TYR A 209 1.92 5.53 -22.94
N VAL A 210 0.69 5.02 -22.94
CA VAL A 210 0.21 4.04 -23.92
C VAL A 210 -0.92 4.63 -24.75
N ASP A 211 -0.69 4.82 -26.05
CA ASP A 211 -1.62 5.51 -26.96
C ASP A 211 -3.02 4.87 -27.01
N GLY A 212 -3.12 3.55 -26.85
CA GLY A 212 -4.40 2.84 -26.81
C GLY A 212 -5.27 3.08 -25.57
N PHE A 213 -4.71 3.69 -24.51
CA PHE A 213 -5.42 4.03 -23.27
C PHE A 213 -5.57 5.54 -23.05
N ILE A 214 -5.17 6.36 -24.04
CA ILE A 214 -5.37 7.80 -24.01
C ILE A 214 -6.84 8.08 -24.39
N PRO A 215 -7.59 8.88 -23.60
CA PRO A 215 -8.96 9.26 -23.93
C PRO A 215 -9.04 9.98 -25.28
N GLU A 216 -10.08 9.67 -26.06
CA GLU A 216 -10.34 10.31 -27.35
C GLU A 216 -10.36 11.85 -27.21
N GLY A 217 -9.59 12.55 -28.05
CA GLY A 217 -9.49 14.02 -28.04
C GLY A 217 -8.40 14.60 -27.14
N CYS A 218 -7.60 13.75 -26.50
CA CYS A 218 -6.34 14.16 -25.87
C CYS A 218 -5.16 13.59 -26.66
N HIS A 219 -4.19 14.45 -26.97
CA HIS A 219 -3.01 14.08 -27.73
C HIS A 219 -1.76 14.27 -26.89
N ARG A 220 -0.78 13.40 -27.10
CA ARG A 220 0.53 13.54 -26.48
C ARG A 220 1.32 14.60 -27.25
N LEU A 221 1.74 15.69 -26.59
CA LEU A 221 2.68 16.62 -27.19
C LEU A 221 4.06 15.96 -27.23
N LEU A 222 4.31 15.20 -28.30
CA LEU A 222 5.63 14.62 -28.58
C LEU A 222 6.56 15.62 -29.30
N ASP A 223 6.05 16.75 -29.78
CA ASP A 223 6.73 17.55 -30.81
C ASP A 223 6.88 19.04 -30.46
N VAL A 224 7.33 19.32 -29.24
CA VAL A 224 7.99 20.61 -28.98
C VAL A 224 9.38 20.31 -28.45
N SER A 225 10.38 20.86 -29.14
CA SER A 225 11.83 20.81 -28.92
C SER A 225 12.31 21.38 -27.57
N GLY A 226 11.49 21.22 -26.52
CA GLY A 226 11.63 21.74 -25.17
C GLY A 226 11.08 20.78 -24.11
N GLY A 227 11.45 19.50 -24.16
CA GLY A 227 11.78 18.71 -22.97
C GLY A 227 10.73 18.48 -21.87
N VAL A 228 9.43 18.37 -22.19
CA VAL A 228 8.43 17.90 -21.21
C VAL A 228 7.94 16.50 -21.62
N GLU A 229 8.69 15.46 -21.25
CA GLU A 229 8.26 14.07 -21.43
C GLU A 229 6.93 13.84 -20.69
N GLY A 230 5.86 13.56 -21.44
CA GLY A 230 4.57 13.09 -20.88
C GLY A 230 3.47 14.14 -20.77
N SER A 231 3.62 15.35 -21.32
CA SER A 231 2.51 16.31 -21.36
C SER A 231 1.44 15.86 -22.36
N THR A 232 0.34 15.28 -21.86
CA THR A 232 -0.90 15.12 -22.65
C THR A 232 -1.72 16.39 -22.50
N GLN A 233 -2.11 16.97 -23.63
CA GLN A 233 -3.02 18.13 -23.69
C GLN A 233 -4.27 17.70 -24.45
N CYS A 234 -5.42 18.15 -23.97
CA CYS A 234 -6.69 17.91 -24.63
C CYS A 234 -7.05 19.14 -25.47
N ASP A 235 -7.49 18.91 -26.71
CA ASP A 235 -7.70 19.99 -27.70
C ASP A 235 -8.88 20.90 -27.34
N ILE A 236 -9.88 20.35 -26.62
CA ILE A 236 -11.11 21.05 -26.23
C ILE A 236 -11.51 20.72 -24.79
N GLN A 237 -12.16 21.69 -24.13
CA GLN A 237 -12.64 21.56 -22.74
C GLN A 237 -13.63 20.39 -22.56
N GLU A 238 -14.40 20.05 -23.59
CA GLU A 238 -15.35 18.93 -23.56
C GLU A 238 -14.63 17.57 -23.49
N SER A 239 -13.59 17.36 -24.30
CA SER A 239 -12.75 16.15 -24.25
C SER A 239 -12.05 16.02 -22.89
N LYS A 240 -11.67 17.14 -22.26
CA LYS A 240 -11.14 17.15 -20.89
C LYS A 240 -12.16 16.65 -19.87
N LEU A 241 -13.39 17.15 -19.90
CA LEU A 241 -14.44 16.71 -18.98
C LEU A 241 -14.77 15.22 -19.17
N ARG A 242 -14.76 14.73 -20.42
CA ARG A 242 -14.91 13.31 -20.73
C ARG A 242 -13.72 12.48 -20.21
N ALA A 243 -12.50 12.93 -20.39
CA ALA A 243 -11.30 12.24 -19.92
C ALA A 243 -11.28 12.12 -18.39
N VAL A 244 -11.63 13.22 -17.69
CA VAL A 244 -11.74 13.27 -16.23
C VAL A 244 -12.82 12.31 -15.72
N SER A 245 -14.00 12.30 -16.34
CA SER A 245 -15.09 11.41 -15.92
C SER A 245 -14.76 9.93 -16.14
N VAL A 246 -14.06 9.61 -17.24
CA VAL A 246 -13.54 8.25 -17.49
C VAL A 246 -12.51 7.84 -16.42
N LEU A 247 -11.57 8.72 -16.06
CA LEU A 247 -10.60 8.45 -15.00
C LEU A 247 -11.26 8.27 -13.63
N ASP A 248 -12.27 9.08 -13.30
CA ASP A 248 -13.03 8.93 -12.05
C ASP A 248 -13.78 7.60 -12.01
N LEU A 249 -14.42 7.20 -13.11
CA LEU A 249 -15.05 5.89 -13.23
C LEU A 249 -14.03 4.76 -13.03
N MET A 250 -12.88 4.85 -13.70
CA MET A 250 -11.80 3.86 -13.55
C MET A 250 -11.29 3.82 -12.11
N PHE A 251 -11.15 4.96 -11.44
CA PHE A 251 -10.79 5.00 -10.02
C PHE A 251 -11.82 4.28 -9.16
N THR A 252 -13.12 4.52 -9.37
CA THR A 252 -14.18 3.78 -8.68
C THR A 252 -14.10 2.27 -8.94
N VAL A 253 -13.86 1.84 -10.17
CA VAL A 253 -13.67 0.42 -10.52
C VAL A 253 -12.49 -0.18 -9.75
N HIS A 254 -11.36 0.53 -9.64
CA HIS A 254 -10.22 0.07 -8.85
C HIS A 254 -10.54 -0.04 -7.36
N VAL A 255 -11.33 0.89 -6.80
CA VAL A 255 -11.80 0.80 -5.41
C VAL A 255 -12.66 -0.45 -5.21
N VAL A 256 -13.62 -0.72 -6.10
CA VAL A 256 -14.45 -1.94 -6.06
C VAL A 256 -13.59 -3.19 -6.16
N LEU A 257 -12.61 -3.21 -7.07
CA LEU A 257 -11.67 -4.31 -7.21
C LEU A 257 -10.88 -4.57 -5.92
N VAL A 258 -10.38 -3.53 -5.25
CA VAL A 258 -9.65 -3.65 -3.98
C VAL A 258 -10.55 -4.17 -2.86
N VAL A 259 -11.83 -3.76 -2.81
CA VAL A 259 -12.81 -4.31 -1.88
C VAL A 259 -13.07 -5.79 -2.14
N ILE A 260 -13.18 -6.20 -3.41
CA ILE A 260 -13.30 -7.61 -3.78
C ILE A 260 -12.04 -8.38 -3.35
N LEU A 261 -10.84 -7.84 -3.60
CA LEU A 261 -9.58 -8.44 -3.17
C LEU A 261 -9.52 -8.63 -1.65
N LEU A 262 -10.01 -7.66 -0.86
CA LEU A 262 -10.16 -7.78 0.59
C LEU A 262 -11.02 -8.98 0.99
N PHE A 263 -12.21 -9.14 0.40
CA PHE A 263 -13.08 -10.27 0.70
C PHE A 263 -12.50 -11.61 0.25
N VAL A 264 -11.92 -11.66 -0.96
CA VAL A 264 -11.30 -12.88 -1.50
C VAL A 264 -10.12 -13.32 -0.64
N THR A 265 -9.24 -12.40 -0.26
CA THR A 265 -8.09 -12.72 0.59
C THR A 265 -8.54 -13.15 2.00
N TYR A 266 -9.52 -12.49 2.60
CA TYR A 266 -10.08 -12.91 3.88
C TYR A 266 -10.64 -14.33 3.83
N THR A 267 -11.48 -14.64 2.83
CA THR A 267 -12.10 -15.96 2.68
C THR A 267 -11.07 -17.06 2.40
N MET A 268 -10.10 -16.79 1.52
CA MET A 268 -8.99 -17.73 1.23
C MET A 268 -8.16 -18.01 2.47
N VAL A 269 -7.82 -16.98 3.25
CA VAL A 269 -7.06 -17.14 4.49
C VAL A 269 -7.88 -17.87 5.55
N ALA A 270 -9.17 -17.59 5.70
CA ALA A 270 -10.05 -18.31 6.62
C ALA A 270 -10.14 -19.81 6.27
N MET A 271 -10.24 -20.14 4.98
CA MET A 271 -10.19 -21.52 4.52
C MET A 271 -8.84 -22.18 4.82
N ALA A 272 -7.73 -21.48 4.55
CA ALA A 272 -6.38 -22.01 4.74
C ALA A 272 -5.96 -22.14 6.22
N ALA A 273 -6.37 -21.20 7.08
CA ALA A 273 -6.11 -21.21 8.52
C ALA A 273 -6.88 -22.33 9.26
N GLY A 274 -7.73 -23.06 8.54
CA GLY A 274 -8.46 -24.19 9.11
C GLY A 274 -9.62 -23.73 9.97
N VAL A 275 -10.57 -22.99 9.38
CA VAL A 275 -12.00 -23.19 9.70
C VAL A 275 -12.40 -24.61 9.25
N ARG A 276 -11.68 -25.61 9.78
CA ARG A 276 -12.09 -27.00 9.87
C ARG A 276 -13.24 -26.96 10.86
N ARG A 277 -14.46 -27.12 10.34
CA ARG A 277 -15.56 -27.80 11.03
C ARG A 277 -15.57 -27.57 12.55
N THR A 278 -16.07 -26.41 13.00
CA THR A 278 -16.71 -26.27 14.33
C THR A 278 -18.01 -27.08 14.34
N GLY A 279 -17.87 -28.39 14.13
CA GLY A 279 -18.94 -29.34 13.90
C GLY A 279 -18.43 -30.79 13.89
N SER A 280 -17.22 -31.04 14.40
CA SER A 280 -16.94 -32.37 14.94
C SER A 280 -17.37 -32.32 16.39
N TYR A 281 -18.56 -32.85 16.65
CA TYR A 281 -19.10 -33.12 17.97
C TYR A 281 -17.99 -33.76 18.81
N GLU A 282 -17.43 -33.03 19.76
CA GLU A 282 -16.56 -33.61 20.77
C GLU A 282 -17.50 -34.45 21.63
N ALA A 283 -17.56 -35.75 21.34
CA ALA A 283 -18.37 -36.66 22.11
C ALA A 283 -17.90 -36.56 23.56
N LEU A 284 -18.80 -36.11 24.43
CA LEU A 284 -18.63 -36.21 25.87
C LEU A 284 -18.07 -37.61 26.18
N PRO A 285 -16.98 -37.74 26.94
CA PRO A 285 -16.47 -39.04 27.31
C PRO A 285 -17.61 -39.80 27.98
N ASN A 286 -18.15 -40.80 27.28
CA ASN A 286 -19.14 -41.68 27.84
C ASN A 286 -18.36 -42.53 28.84
N ASN A 287 -18.33 -42.09 30.09
CA ASN A 287 -17.96 -42.94 31.22
C ASN A 287 -19.07 -43.99 31.41
N SER A 288 -19.20 -44.88 30.43
CA SER A 288 -19.95 -46.12 30.58
C SER A 288 -18.97 -47.21 30.99
N SER A 289 -18.97 -47.43 32.31
CA SER A 289 -18.67 -48.68 33.01
C SER A 289 -17.25 -49.23 32.88
N ASP A 290 -16.37 -48.80 33.79
CA ASP A 290 -15.95 -49.75 34.82
C ASP A 290 -15.61 -49.05 36.14
N SER A 291 -16.00 -49.70 37.24
CA SER A 291 -15.77 -49.35 38.65
C SER A 291 -16.60 -48.19 39.26
N SER A 292 -17.72 -48.59 39.86
CA SER A 292 -18.17 -48.18 41.21
C SER A 292 -17.70 -46.81 41.72
N ASN A 293 -18.43 -45.74 41.44
CA ASN A 293 -18.48 -44.59 42.34
C ASN A 293 -19.86 -43.96 42.34
N HIS A 294 -20.46 -44.04 43.52
CA HIS A 294 -21.81 -43.65 43.87
C HIS A 294 -21.92 -42.12 43.82
N ILE A 295 -22.38 -41.54 42.70
CA ILE A 295 -22.76 -40.12 42.67
C ILE A 295 -24.11 -39.98 43.36
N GLN A 296 -24.03 -39.75 44.66
CA GLN A 296 -25.17 -39.49 45.52
C GLN A 296 -25.71 -38.08 45.19
N MET A 297 -26.79 -37.99 44.40
CA MET A 297 -27.52 -36.74 44.23
C MET A 297 -28.20 -36.38 45.55
N LYS A 298 -27.73 -35.31 46.20
CA LYS A 298 -28.33 -34.78 47.42
C LYS A 298 -29.60 -34.03 47.05
N SER A 299 -30.78 -34.61 47.37
CA SER A 299 -32.06 -33.91 47.21
C SER A 299 -32.15 -32.75 48.20
N LEU A 300 -32.34 -31.53 47.70
CA LEU A 300 -32.76 -30.39 48.51
C LEU A 300 -34.25 -30.56 48.84
N THR A 301 -34.54 -31.19 49.97
CA THR A 301 -35.85 -31.08 50.62
C THR A 301 -35.96 -29.70 51.24
N GLY A 302 -36.93 -28.92 50.76
CA GLY A 302 -37.30 -27.63 51.33
C GLY A 302 -37.90 -27.79 52.73
N THR A 303 -37.47 -26.92 53.63
CA THR A 303 -38.08 -26.69 54.93
C THR A 303 -38.98 -25.47 54.86
N GLN A 304 -40.27 -25.69 55.13
CA GLN A 304 -41.19 -24.67 55.61
C GLN A 304 -40.69 -24.05 56.91
N ALA A 305 -40.76 -22.73 56.99
CA ALA A 305 -41.13 -21.97 58.17
C ALA A 305 -41.86 -20.72 57.69
#